data_AF-A0A7W7ZJB1-F1
#
_entry.id   AF-A0A7W7ZJB1-F1
#
_cell.length_a   1.000
_cell.length_b   1.000
_cell.length_c   1.000
_cell.angle_alpha   90.00
_cell.angle_beta   90.00
_cell.angle_gamma   90.00
#
_symmetry.space_group_name_H-M   'P 1'
#
loop_
_entity.id
_entity.type
_entity.pdbx_description
1 polymer ?
#
loop_
_entity_poly.entity_id
_entity_poly.type
_entity_poly.pdbx_seq_one_letter_code
_entity_poly.pdbx_strand_id
1 'polypeptide(L)'
;MKRYTLATFVDISYLRVLNAARPAFLYYLATGLLLIGLRPLAAQTQATGARPLTVPARYVVTPFGYFDPACVAGLSKGDSFLRDLGVIRRANGNTDIVPTCASPRFNAKGEVISSNSGNRDIPQPSTNGYIVYESLVGNTSYGALNANITVPGVPSSNDGQTLYFFPGLEDHTADITILQPVLEWNGLTQNAWDIASWNCCYNNVMLHSSPVVVNSGDNILGTMQSTCQAGTPSCSSWNITTKDVTSGKSTVLSQTSSYGQTFNWALGGALEAYGIAQCSDFPPNSSTTFSNLMLSDYNFVAISPNWSLTNNSAGDSVQCNYGAQETASQITLIYGQPTAAAPYVTSSKWVYPSPVHHTIEFKITVADSTPGAVITYIFYDSSGNNLNSGTTTSGGTITSSAVGTSSSVSLVIGANATNYKFSGYSGMMQYSESNTQMGN
;
A
#
# COMPACT_ATOMS: atom_id res chain seq x y z
N MET A 1 -64.48 30.19 35.44
CA MET A 1 -65.81 30.82 35.47
C MET A 1 -65.99 31.67 34.20
N LYS A 2 -67.11 31.47 33.52
CA LYS A 2 -67.71 32.23 32.40
C LYS A 2 -67.02 32.27 31.01
N ARG A 3 -67.72 31.60 30.09
CA ARG A 3 -67.70 31.66 28.62
C ARG A 3 -68.17 33.02 28.11
N TYR A 4 -67.75 33.40 26.90
CA TYR A 4 -68.65 33.96 25.87
C TYR A 4 -68.22 33.50 24.48
N THR A 5 -69.23 33.23 23.66
CA THR A 5 -69.23 32.72 22.29
C THR A 5 -69.86 33.81 21.40
N LEU A 6 -69.38 34.03 20.18
CA LEU A 6 -70.24 34.36 19.03
C LEU A 6 -69.48 34.21 17.71
N ALA A 7 -70.21 33.66 16.74
CA ALA A 7 -69.81 33.24 15.41
C ALA A 7 -70.51 34.08 14.34
N THR A 8 -69.97 34.09 13.10
CA THR A 8 -70.65 34.15 11.77
C THR A 8 -69.54 34.28 10.70
N PHE A 9 -69.28 33.32 9.80
CA PHE A 9 -69.98 32.85 8.59
C PHE A 9 -70.29 33.91 7.52
N VAL A 10 -69.56 33.86 6.39
CA VAL A 10 -70.12 33.99 5.02
C VAL A 10 -69.35 33.04 4.09
N ASP A 11 -70.11 32.16 3.45
CA ASP A 11 -69.80 31.27 2.34
C ASP A 11 -70.31 31.95 1.04
N ILE A 12 -69.72 31.64 -0.12
CA ILE A 12 -70.42 31.46 -1.41
C ILE A 12 -69.40 30.95 -2.45
N SER A 13 -69.74 29.76 -2.94
CA SER A 13 -69.15 29.01 -4.04
C SER A 13 -69.53 29.59 -5.42
N TYR A 14 -68.76 29.30 -6.48
CA TYR A 14 -69.21 28.68 -7.75
C TYR A 14 -68.24 28.97 -8.92
N LEU A 15 -67.70 27.90 -9.54
CA LEU A 15 -67.89 27.57 -10.96
C LEU A 15 -67.26 26.20 -11.30
N ARG A 16 -68.13 25.22 -11.54
CA ARG A 16 -67.84 23.99 -12.31
C ARG A 16 -68.42 24.17 -13.70
N VAL A 17 -67.71 23.70 -14.73
CA VAL A 17 -68.32 23.21 -15.98
C VAL A 17 -67.76 21.81 -16.26
N LEU A 18 -68.68 20.90 -16.56
CA LEU A 18 -68.54 19.47 -16.85
C LEU A 18 -68.59 19.22 -18.38
N ASN A 19 -67.93 18.15 -18.81
CA ASN A 19 -68.37 17.08 -19.75
C ASN A 19 -67.21 16.62 -20.64
N ALA A 20 -66.68 15.40 -20.53
CA ALA A 20 -67.27 14.06 -20.76
C ALA A 20 -67.40 13.70 -22.25
N ALA A 21 -66.52 12.82 -22.73
CA ALA A 21 -66.84 11.67 -23.60
C ALA A 21 -65.58 10.83 -23.88
N ARG A 22 -65.65 9.53 -23.58
CA ARG A 22 -64.78 8.47 -24.14
C ARG A 22 -65.39 7.96 -25.44
N PRO A 23 -64.60 7.29 -26.31
CA PRO A 23 -64.84 5.85 -26.47
C PRO A 23 -63.57 4.99 -26.45
N ALA A 24 -63.78 3.71 -26.21
CA ALA A 24 -62.81 2.64 -26.03
C ALA A 24 -62.30 2.06 -27.36
N PHE A 25 -61.05 1.58 -27.39
CA PHE A 25 -60.60 0.23 -27.81
C PHE A 25 -59.12 0.28 -28.24
N LEU A 26 -58.24 -0.35 -27.46
CA LEU A 26 -57.35 -1.45 -27.89
C LEU A 26 -56.28 -1.76 -26.83
N TYR A 27 -56.24 -3.03 -26.47
CA TYR A 27 -55.26 -3.69 -25.62
C TYR A 27 -53.84 -3.53 -26.16
N TYR A 28 -52.91 -3.07 -25.31
CA TYR A 28 -51.56 -3.62 -25.24
C TYR A 28 -51.10 -3.58 -23.77
N LEU A 29 -51.08 -4.76 -23.16
CA LEU A 29 -50.34 -5.02 -21.92
C LEU A 29 -48.85 -4.90 -22.25
N ALA A 30 -48.22 -3.79 -21.86
CA ALA A 30 -46.79 -3.72 -21.69
C ALA A 30 -46.53 -3.50 -20.19
N THR A 31 -46.43 -4.60 -19.46
CA THR A 31 -45.85 -4.64 -18.12
C THR A 31 -44.38 -4.24 -18.23
N GLY A 32 -44.10 -2.94 -18.16
CA GLY A 32 -42.75 -2.41 -18.00
C GLY A 32 -42.33 -2.59 -16.54
N LEU A 33 -41.75 -3.75 -16.23
CA LEU A 33 -40.90 -3.90 -15.05
C LEU A 33 -39.74 -2.92 -15.20
N LEU A 34 -39.77 -1.83 -14.45
CA LEU A 34 -38.63 -0.92 -14.31
C LEU A 34 -37.62 -1.60 -13.37
N LEU A 35 -36.78 -2.47 -13.94
CA LEU A 35 -35.56 -2.94 -13.31
C LEU A 35 -34.60 -1.76 -13.22
N ILE A 36 -34.60 -1.06 -12.09
CA ILE A 36 -33.53 -0.13 -11.74
C ILE A 36 -32.30 -1.00 -11.51
N GLY A 37 -31.46 -1.08 -12.54
CA GLY A 37 -30.20 -1.81 -12.50
C GLY A 37 -29.26 -1.17 -11.49
N LEU A 38 -29.18 -1.77 -10.30
CA LEU A 38 -27.92 -1.84 -9.57
C LEU A 38 -26.90 -2.42 -10.56
N ARG A 39 -25.98 -1.60 -11.05
CA ARG A 39 -24.76 -2.14 -11.64
C ARG A 39 -23.87 -2.49 -10.45
N PRO A 40 -23.72 -3.76 -10.04
CA PRO A 40 -22.55 -4.11 -9.27
C PRO A 40 -21.36 -3.68 -10.12
N LEU A 41 -20.52 -2.77 -9.62
CA LEU A 41 -19.17 -2.69 -10.16
C LEU A 41 -18.57 -4.06 -9.87
N ALA A 42 -18.41 -4.84 -10.94
CA ALA A 42 -17.83 -6.16 -10.86
C ALA A 42 -16.40 -5.98 -10.36
N ALA A 43 -16.18 -6.33 -9.09
CA ALA A 43 -14.87 -6.81 -8.70
C ALA A 43 -14.59 -8.03 -9.60
N GLN A 44 -13.57 -7.92 -10.44
CA GLN A 44 -13.38 -8.79 -11.59
C GLN A 44 -12.77 -10.13 -11.17
N THR A 45 -13.20 -11.21 -11.82
CA THR A 45 -12.63 -12.54 -11.67
C THR A 45 -11.19 -12.56 -12.21
N GLN A 46 -10.21 -12.54 -11.31
CA GLN A 46 -8.78 -12.68 -11.64
C GLN A 46 -8.37 -14.11 -12.04
N ALA A 47 -7.24 -14.17 -12.75
CA ALA A 47 -6.65 -15.34 -13.40
C ALA A 47 -6.29 -16.52 -12.48
N THR A 48 -6.22 -17.69 -13.10
CA THR A 48 -6.26 -19.04 -12.54
C THR A 48 -4.90 -19.60 -12.08
N GLY A 49 -3.84 -18.79 -12.02
CA GLY A 49 -2.47 -19.30 -11.82
C GLY A 49 -2.16 -19.80 -10.40
N ALA A 50 -2.69 -19.15 -9.37
CA ALA A 50 -2.31 -19.45 -7.98
C ALA A 50 -3.44 -19.19 -6.95
N ARG A 51 -4.69 -19.09 -7.40
CA ARG A 51 -5.84 -19.08 -6.49
C ARG A 51 -6.00 -20.46 -5.83
N PRO A 52 -6.15 -20.55 -4.50
CA PRO A 52 -6.45 -21.81 -3.85
C PRO A 52 -7.74 -22.43 -4.40
N LEU A 53 -7.72 -23.73 -4.74
CA LEU A 53 -8.87 -24.45 -5.31
C LEU A 53 -10.10 -24.46 -4.39
N THR A 54 -9.91 -24.21 -3.10
CA THR A 54 -10.96 -24.10 -2.09
C THR A 54 -11.75 -22.79 -2.19
N VAL A 55 -11.20 -21.76 -2.84
CA VAL A 55 -11.86 -20.46 -3.00
C VAL A 55 -12.72 -20.46 -4.26
N PRO A 56 -14.03 -20.16 -4.18
CA PRO A 56 -14.89 -20.11 -5.35
C PRO A 56 -14.37 -19.11 -6.39
N ALA A 57 -14.42 -19.48 -7.68
CA ALA A 57 -13.89 -18.67 -8.77
C ALA A 57 -14.48 -17.24 -8.84
N ARG A 58 -15.72 -17.06 -8.39
CA ARG A 58 -16.41 -15.75 -8.38
C ARG A 58 -15.90 -14.79 -7.30
N TYR A 59 -15.16 -15.28 -6.32
CA TYR A 59 -14.69 -14.44 -5.21
C TYR A 59 -13.60 -13.51 -5.71
N VAL A 60 -13.49 -12.35 -5.09
CA VAL A 60 -12.55 -11.29 -5.48
C VAL A 60 -11.50 -11.13 -4.40
N VAL A 61 -10.28 -10.83 -4.84
CA VAL A 61 -9.15 -10.59 -3.96
C VAL A 61 -9.30 -9.20 -3.35
N THR A 62 -8.99 -9.08 -2.07
CA THR A 62 -9.03 -7.83 -1.28
C THR A 62 -7.82 -7.81 -0.34
N PRO A 63 -7.44 -6.68 0.28
CA PRO A 63 -6.40 -6.64 1.32
C PRO A 63 -6.84 -7.28 2.66
N PHE A 64 -7.83 -8.18 2.62
CA PHE A 64 -8.37 -8.92 3.77
C PHE A 64 -8.67 -10.40 3.44
N GLY A 65 -8.21 -10.88 2.28
CA GLY A 65 -8.55 -12.20 1.75
C GLY A 65 -9.49 -12.17 0.55
N TYR A 66 -10.15 -13.30 0.31
CA TYR A 66 -11.12 -13.49 -0.77
C TYR A 66 -12.55 -13.29 -0.26
N PHE A 67 -13.30 -12.42 -0.93
CA PHE A 67 -14.69 -12.11 -0.59
C PHE A 67 -15.63 -12.41 -1.74
N ASP A 68 -16.87 -12.78 -1.42
CA ASP A 68 -17.95 -12.74 -2.42
C ASP A 68 -18.15 -11.28 -2.86
N PRO A 69 -18.27 -10.98 -4.16
CA PRO A 69 -18.44 -9.60 -4.64
C PRO A 69 -19.62 -8.86 -4.01
N ALA A 70 -20.67 -9.58 -3.58
CA ALA A 70 -21.81 -8.98 -2.87
C ALA A 70 -21.45 -8.42 -1.48
N CYS A 71 -20.29 -8.78 -0.94
CA CYS A 71 -19.79 -8.39 0.38
C CYS A 71 -18.74 -7.27 0.32
N VAL A 72 -18.44 -6.81 -0.89
CA VAL A 72 -17.51 -5.73 -1.19
C VAL A 72 -18.31 -4.49 -1.58
N ALA A 73 -18.27 -3.46 -0.75
CA ALA A 73 -19.07 -2.26 -0.94
C ALA A 73 -18.21 -1.00 -1.14
N GLY A 74 -18.27 -0.46 -2.35
CA GLY A 74 -17.60 0.80 -2.72
C GLY A 74 -18.42 2.04 -2.33
N LEU A 75 -17.73 3.01 -1.75
CA LEU A 75 -18.26 4.33 -1.40
C LEU A 75 -17.76 5.37 -2.39
N SER A 76 -18.70 6.08 -3.00
CA SER A 76 -18.39 7.25 -3.84
C SER A 76 -18.04 8.44 -2.97
N LYS A 77 -17.38 9.45 -3.56
CA LYS A 77 -17.06 10.69 -2.84
C LYS A 77 -18.32 11.33 -2.27
N GLY A 78 -18.33 11.54 -0.96
CA GLY A 78 -19.47 12.12 -0.22
C GLY A 78 -20.49 11.10 0.28
N ASP A 79 -20.33 9.81 -0.04
CA ASP A 79 -21.08 8.75 0.61
C ASP A 79 -20.59 8.55 2.05
N SER A 80 -21.49 8.15 2.94
CA SER A 80 -21.19 7.85 4.34
C SER A 80 -21.85 6.53 4.75
N PHE A 81 -21.11 5.63 5.37
CA PHE A 81 -21.68 4.42 5.94
C PHE A 81 -22.30 4.70 7.32
N LEU A 82 -23.62 4.53 7.43
CA LEU A 82 -24.38 4.72 8.66
C LEU A 82 -24.52 3.36 9.36
N ARG A 83 -23.56 3.08 10.24
CA ARG A 83 -23.43 1.81 10.98
C ARG A 83 -24.73 1.32 11.61
N ASP A 84 -25.40 2.18 12.39
CA ASP A 84 -26.57 1.79 13.19
C ASP A 84 -27.76 1.34 12.34
N LEU A 85 -27.75 1.71 11.07
CA LEU A 85 -28.79 1.40 10.10
C LEU A 85 -28.34 0.34 9.09
N GLY A 86 -27.04 -0.01 9.05
CA GLY A 86 -26.48 -0.87 8.01
C GLY A 86 -26.70 -0.31 6.60
N VAL A 87 -26.66 1.01 6.43
CA VAL A 87 -26.90 1.65 5.12
C VAL A 87 -25.75 2.55 4.69
N ILE A 88 -25.51 2.61 3.39
CA ILE A 88 -24.74 3.67 2.76
C ILE A 88 -25.68 4.82 2.48
N ARG A 89 -25.48 5.95 3.16
CA ARG A 89 -26.10 7.21 2.74
C ARG A 89 -25.24 7.80 1.62
N ARG A 90 -25.80 7.83 0.42
CA ARG A 90 -25.20 8.39 -0.78
C ARG A 90 -25.12 9.91 -0.69
N ALA A 91 -24.18 10.50 -1.41
CA ALA A 91 -24.01 11.95 -1.48
C ALA A 91 -25.28 12.71 -1.93
N ASN A 92 -26.15 12.06 -2.71
CA ASN A 92 -27.43 12.61 -3.16
C ASN A 92 -28.57 12.49 -2.13
N GLY A 93 -28.30 11.95 -0.94
CA GLY A 93 -29.28 11.73 0.13
C GLY A 93 -29.99 10.38 0.10
N ASN A 94 -29.83 9.58 -0.96
CA ASN A 94 -30.39 8.23 -1.02
C ASN A 94 -29.67 7.29 -0.05
N THR A 95 -30.33 6.20 0.34
CA THR A 95 -29.74 5.17 1.19
C THR A 95 -29.78 3.81 0.52
N ASP A 96 -28.64 3.12 0.47
CA ASP A 96 -28.55 1.73 0.04
C ASP A 96 -28.31 0.83 1.25
N ILE A 97 -29.11 -0.21 1.41
CA ILE A 97 -28.89 -1.20 2.47
C ILE A 97 -27.65 -2.02 2.11
N VAL A 98 -26.75 -2.13 3.07
CA VAL A 98 -25.61 -3.06 3.02
C VAL A 98 -26.00 -4.24 3.90
N PRO A 99 -26.52 -5.33 3.33
CA PRO A 99 -26.89 -6.49 4.11
C PRO A 99 -25.63 -7.12 4.72
N THR A 100 -25.78 -7.72 5.90
CA THR A 100 -24.78 -8.66 6.45
C THR A 100 -24.43 -9.68 5.37
N CYS A 101 -23.13 -9.88 5.16
CA CYS A 101 -22.66 -10.86 4.19
C CYS A 101 -22.79 -12.27 4.75
N ALA A 102 -23.69 -13.07 4.16
CA ALA A 102 -23.88 -14.47 4.54
C ALA A 102 -22.87 -15.43 3.88
N SER A 103 -22.19 -14.98 2.82
CA SER A 103 -21.12 -15.75 2.19
C SER A 103 -19.92 -15.84 3.13
N PRO A 104 -19.22 -16.99 3.26
CA PRO A 104 -17.96 -17.05 3.99
C PRO A 104 -16.91 -16.14 3.33
N ARG A 105 -15.85 -15.77 4.06
CA ARG A 105 -14.61 -15.22 3.47
C ARG A 105 -13.49 -16.24 3.60
N PHE A 106 -12.43 -16.09 2.80
CA PHE A 106 -11.28 -16.98 2.82
C PHE A 106 -9.98 -16.19 2.98
N ASN A 107 -8.99 -16.74 3.68
CA ASN A 107 -7.64 -16.15 3.71
C ASN A 107 -6.88 -16.41 2.40
N ALA A 108 -5.64 -15.90 2.29
CA ALA A 108 -4.77 -16.12 1.14
C ALA A 108 -4.47 -17.59 0.82
N LYS A 109 -4.51 -18.48 1.81
CA LYS A 109 -4.33 -19.93 1.67
C LYS A 109 -5.61 -20.65 1.26
N GLY A 110 -6.74 -19.94 1.19
CA GLY A 110 -8.04 -20.49 0.84
C GLY A 110 -8.72 -21.21 2.01
N GLU A 111 -8.32 -20.92 3.24
CA GLU A 111 -8.97 -21.42 4.43
C GLU A 111 -10.17 -20.54 4.77
N VAL A 112 -11.30 -21.14 5.13
CA VAL A 112 -12.52 -20.41 5.50
C VAL A 112 -12.27 -19.68 6.81
N ILE A 113 -12.48 -18.37 6.82
CA ILE A 113 -12.55 -17.60 8.06
C ILE A 113 -14.02 -17.48 8.43
N SER A 114 -14.45 -18.22 9.46
CA SER A 114 -15.85 -18.29 9.84
C SER A 114 -16.32 -16.96 10.43
N SER A 115 -17.48 -16.49 9.96
CA SER A 115 -18.13 -15.27 10.44
C SER A 115 -18.89 -15.46 11.77
N ASN A 116 -18.67 -16.57 12.48
CA ASN A 116 -19.54 -17.07 13.55
C ASN A 116 -18.83 -17.37 14.89
N SER A 117 -17.93 -16.50 15.35
CA SER A 117 -17.60 -16.44 16.78
C SER A 117 -18.03 -15.08 17.35
N GLY A 118 -19.31 -14.98 17.70
CA GLY A 118 -19.76 -14.13 18.81
C GLY A 118 -19.19 -14.58 20.17
N ASN A 119 -17.99 -15.19 20.19
CA ASN A 119 -17.34 -15.74 21.36
C ASN A 119 -15.88 -15.29 21.37
N ARG A 120 -15.50 -14.63 22.48
CA ARG A 120 -14.22 -13.99 22.76
C ARG A 120 -13.09 -15.00 23.04
N ASP A 121 -12.91 -15.98 22.17
CA ASP A 121 -11.68 -16.76 22.17
C ASP A 121 -10.96 -16.38 20.88
N ILE A 122 -9.97 -15.50 21.04
CA ILE A 122 -9.20 -14.89 19.95
C ILE A 122 -7.87 -15.65 19.90
N PRO A 123 -7.70 -16.60 18.96
CA PRO A 123 -6.38 -16.93 18.49
C PRO A 123 -5.79 -15.66 17.88
N GLN A 124 -4.51 -15.42 18.21
CA GLN A 124 -3.62 -14.46 17.55
C GLN A 124 -3.91 -14.24 16.06
N PRO A 125 -3.64 -13.03 15.54
CA PRO A 125 -3.97 -12.62 14.17
C PRO A 125 -3.70 -13.76 13.20
N SER A 126 -4.77 -14.39 12.72
CA SER A 126 -4.63 -15.47 11.76
C SER A 126 -4.21 -14.81 10.46
N THR A 127 -2.90 -14.73 10.25
CA THR A 127 -2.17 -14.25 9.07
C THR A 127 -3.07 -14.11 7.83
N ASN A 128 -3.71 -12.94 7.70
CA ASN A 128 -4.70 -12.61 6.67
C ASN A 128 -3.97 -12.30 5.34
N GLY A 129 -3.14 -13.21 4.84
CA GLY A 129 -2.35 -12.99 3.62
C GLY A 129 -1.12 -12.09 3.75
N TYR A 130 -0.86 -11.52 4.93
CA TYR A 130 0.35 -10.75 5.19
C TYR A 130 1.58 -11.65 5.03
N ILE A 131 2.43 -11.35 4.06
CA ILE A 131 3.72 -12.04 3.85
C ILE A 131 4.71 -11.52 4.89
N VAL A 132 4.84 -10.19 4.98
CA VAL A 132 5.73 -9.52 5.93
C VAL A 132 5.13 -8.20 6.37
N TYR A 133 5.25 -7.89 7.66
CA TYR A 133 4.81 -6.60 8.20
C TYR A 133 5.60 -6.22 9.46
N GLU A 134 5.59 -4.93 9.76
CA GLU A 134 6.18 -4.34 10.95
C GLU A 134 5.08 -3.74 11.82
N SER A 135 5.03 -4.09 13.10
CA SER A 135 3.96 -3.62 13.98
C SER A 135 4.38 -3.26 15.40
N LEU A 136 3.51 -2.52 16.10
CA LEU A 136 3.65 -2.14 17.50
C LEU A 136 2.28 -2.24 18.18
N VAL A 137 2.23 -2.86 19.36
CA VAL A 137 1.05 -2.89 20.22
C VAL A 137 1.22 -1.90 21.37
N GLY A 138 0.23 -1.05 21.56
CA GLY A 138 0.12 -0.08 22.64
C GLY A 138 -0.97 -0.45 23.65
N ASN A 139 -1.01 0.29 24.76
CA ASN A 139 -1.99 0.06 25.83
C ASN A 139 -3.26 0.91 25.70
N THR A 140 -3.26 1.90 24.79
CA THR A 140 -4.37 2.83 24.56
C THR A 140 -4.60 3.00 23.06
N SER A 141 -5.78 3.47 22.65
CA SER A 141 -6.01 3.81 21.24
C SER A 141 -4.98 4.83 20.76
N TYR A 142 -4.51 4.66 19.54
CA TYR A 142 -3.81 5.71 18.81
C TYR A 142 -4.80 6.77 18.34
N GLY A 143 -4.29 7.95 18.01
CA GLY A 143 -5.07 9.06 17.44
C GLY A 143 -4.85 9.25 15.94
N ALA A 144 -3.66 8.93 15.45
CA ALA A 144 -3.34 8.98 14.03
C ALA A 144 -2.15 8.08 13.66
N LEU A 145 -2.12 7.65 12.41
CA LEU A 145 -0.97 7.04 11.75
C LEU A 145 -0.87 7.56 10.31
N ASN A 146 0.31 8.02 9.93
CA ASN A 146 0.61 8.57 8.61
C ASN A 146 1.88 7.94 8.06
N ALA A 147 1.91 7.69 6.75
CA ALA A 147 3.09 7.19 6.05
C ALA A 147 3.13 7.68 4.60
N ASN A 148 4.34 7.92 4.09
CA ASN A 148 4.59 8.15 2.67
C ASN A 148 5.14 6.87 2.02
N ILE A 149 4.66 6.54 0.83
CA ILE A 149 5.17 5.42 0.03
C ILE A 149 5.39 5.91 -1.41
N THR A 150 6.56 5.63 -1.97
CA THR A 150 6.78 5.83 -3.41
C THR A 150 6.24 4.61 -4.15
N VAL A 151 5.39 4.83 -5.15
CA VAL A 151 4.84 3.75 -5.97
C VAL A 151 6.01 3.04 -6.67
N PRO A 152 6.20 1.72 -6.42
CA PRO A 152 7.34 1.01 -6.99
C PRO A 152 7.15 0.79 -8.50
N GLY A 153 8.19 0.28 -9.17
CA GLY A 153 8.08 -0.13 -10.56
C GLY A 153 6.96 -1.16 -10.77
N VAL A 154 6.38 -1.20 -11.96
CA VAL A 154 5.46 -2.28 -12.32
C VAL A 154 6.19 -3.63 -12.23
N PRO A 155 5.54 -4.70 -11.74
CA PRO A 155 6.11 -6.04 -11.79
C PRO A 155 6.63 -6.42 -13.18
N SER A 156 7.74 -7.17 -13.22
CA SER A 156 8.38 -7.57 -14.49
C SER A 156 7.65 -8.74 -15.17
N SER A 157 6.90 -9.53 -14.40
CA SER A 157 5.90 -10.49 -14.88
C SER A 157 4.53 -10.14 -14.32
N ASN A 158 3.48 -10.55 -15.05
CA ASN A 158 2.11 -10.39 -14.62
C ASN A 158 1.33 -11.68 -14.89
N ASP A 159 1.33 -12.55 -13.90
CA ASP A 159 0.62 -13.83 -13.90
C ASP A 159 -0.79 -13.70 -13.28
N GLY A 160 -1.25 -12.46 -13.10
CA GLY A 160 -2.53 -12.13 -12.46
C GLY A 160 -2.42 -11.97 -10.94
N GLN A 161 -1.21 -11.80 -10.42
CA GLN A 161 -0.95 -11.54 -9.01
C GLN A 161 -1.59 -10.22 -8.55
N THR A 162 -1.92 -10.14 -7.27
CA THR A 162 -2.34 -8.90 -6.61
C THR A 162 -1.35 -8.56 -5.51
N LEU A 163 -0.96 -7.29 -5.43
CA LEU A 163 -0.05 -6.79 -4.39
C LEU A 163 -0.74 -5.66 -3.62
N TYR A 164 -0.60 -5.67 -2.30
CA TYR A 164 -1.08 -4.62 -1.41
C TYR A 164 0.06 -4.14 -0.51
N PHE A 165 0.25 -2.82 -0.47
CA PHE A 165 1.18 -2.13 0.41
C PHE A 165 0.43 -1.09 1.24
N PHE A 166 0.48 -1.19 2.56
CA PHE A 166 -0.23 -0.27 3.44
C PHE A 166 0.38 -0.17 4.85
N PRO A 167 0.30 1.00 5.52
CA PRO A 167 0.23 1.05 6.97
C PRO A 167 -1.20 0.72 7.45
N GLY A 168 -1.39 0.43 8.74
CA GLY A 168 -2.70 0.05 9.26
C GLY A 168 -2.89 0.30 10.76
N LEU A 169 -4.17 0.37 11.17
CA LEU A 169 -4.58 0.45 12.57
C LEU A 169 -5.65 -0.61 12.88
N GLU A 170 -5.37 -1.46 13.86
CA GLU A 170 -6.19 -2.59 14.33
C GLU A 170 -6.39 -2.55 15.84
N ASP A 171 -7.34 -3.32 16.34
CA ASP A 171 -7.47 -3.63 17.77
C ASP A 171 -6.77 -4.94 18.06
N HIS A 172 -5.76 -4.90 18.93
CA HIS A 172 -4.94 -6.07 19.26
C HIS A 172 -5.76 -7.21 19.90
N THR A 173 -6.87 -6.85 20.55
CA THR A 173 -7.67 -7.73 21.39
C THR A 173 -9.03 -8.04 20.80
N ALA A 174 -9.32 -7.59 19.58
CA ALA A 174 -10.52 -7.91 18.84
C ALA A 174 -10.24 -7.72 17.35
N ASP A 175 -10.29 -8.79 16.55
CA ASP A 175 -10.14 -8.69 15.10
C ASP A 175 -11.53 -8.49 14.44
N ILE A 176 -12.09 -7.29 14.59
CA ILE A 176 -13.34 -6.90 13.90
C ILE A 176 -13.02 -6.06 12.68
N THR A 177 -12.13 -5.07 12.83
CA THR A 177 -11.81 -4.14 11.75
C THR A 177 -10.36 -3.64 11.74
N ILE A 178 -9.88 -3.29 10.55
CA ILE A 178 -8.64 -2.55 10.30
C ILE A 178 -8.93 -1.32 9.44
N LEU A 179 -8.23 -0.21 9.72
CA LEU A 179 -8.18 0.97 8.87
C LEU A 179 -6.92 0.92 8.00
N GLN A 180 -7.03 1.13 6.68
CA GLN A 180 -5.86 1.08 5.77
C GLN A 180 -5.97 2.11 4.62
N PRO A 181 -4.97 2.98 4.42
CA PRO A 181 -4.70 3.60 3.14
C PRO A 181 -3.82 2.65 2.31
N VAL A 182 -4.36 2.10 1.24
CA VAL A 182 -3.74 1.03 0.46
C VAL A 182 -3.23 1.54 -0.88
N LEU A 183 -1.99 1.17 -1.20
CA LEU A 183 -1.45 1.15 -2.57
C LEU A 183 -1.53 -0.28 -3.09
N GLU A 184 -2.15 -0.48 -4.24
CA GLU A 184 -2.45 -1.81 -4.77
C GLU A 184 -2.10 -1.96 -6.25
N TRP A 185 -1.55 -3.11 -6.61
CA TRP A 185 -1.35 -3.54 -7.99
C TRP A 185 -2.34 -4.64 -8.30
N ASN A 186 -3.03 -4.52 -9.44
CA ASN A 186 -4.10 -5.45 -9.83
C ASN A 186 -5.22 -5.58 -8.78
N GLY A 187 -5.37 -4.64 -7.85
CA GLY A 187 -6.42 -4.68 -6.82
C GLY A 187 -7.79 -4.34 -7.40
N LEU A 188 -8.25 -3.11 -7.18
CA LEU A 188 -9.48 -2.59 -7.75
C LEU A 188 -9.34 -2.21 -9.23
N THR A 189 -8.11 -1.93 -9.71
CA THR A 189 -7.81 -1.63 -11.11
C THR A 189 -6.91 -2.70 -11.73
N GLN A 190 -7.36 -3.28 -12.84
CA GLN A 190 -6.62 -4.32 -13.55
C GLN A 190 -5.38 -3.75 -14.27
N ASN A 191 -4.26 -4.44 -14.15
CA ASN A 191 -2.96 -4.16 -14.78
C ASN A 191 -2.44 -2.74 -14.50
N ALA A 192 -2.73 -2.22 -13.31
CA ALA A 192 -2.36 -0.88 -12.90
C ALA A 192 -2.09 -0.80 -11.40
N TRP A 193 -1.33 0.23 -11.01
CA TRP A 193 -1.30 0.72 -9.64
C TRP A 193 -2.51 1.61 -9.41
N ASP A 194 -3.19 1.40 -8.30
CA ASP A 194 -4.18 2.33 -7.78
C ASP A 194 -4.07 2.50 -6.28
N ILE A 195 -4.74 3.52 -5.77
CA ILE A 195 -4.86 3.78 -4.34
C ILE A 195 -6.33 3.78 -3.94
N ALA A 196 -6.61 3.22 -2.76
CA ALA A 196 -7.91 3.19 -2.13
C ALA A 196 -7.79 3.29 -0.60
N SER A 197 -8.86 3.72 0.07
CA SER A 197 -8.94 3.77 1.53
C SER A 197 -9.96 2.74 1.99
N TRP A 198 -9.56 1.83 2.89
CA TRP A 198 -10.32 0.64 3.26
C TRP A 198 -10.64 0.58 4.75
N ASN A 199 -11.80 0.03 5.09
CA ASN A 199 -12.20 -0.35 6.43
C ASN A 199 -12.97 -1.67 6.40
N CYS A 200 -12.46 -2.71 7.03
CA CYS A 200 -12.99 -4.09 6.99
C CYS A 200 -12.67 -4.82 8.27
N CYS A 201 -13.48 -5.74 8.82
CA CYS A 201 -14.55 -6.48 8.15
C CYS A 201 -15.79 -6.71 9.02
N TYR A 202 -16.39 -5.64 9.54
CA TYR A 202 -17.60 -5.76 10.35
C TYR A 202 -18.74 -6.47 9.61
N ASN A 203 -19.35 -7.49 10.25
CA ASN A 203 -20.39 -8.33 9.66
C ASN A 203 -20.04 -8.93 8.29
N ASN A 204 -18.74 -9.21 8.10
CA ASN A 204 -18.18 -9.75 6.87
C ASN A 204 -18.42 -8.85 5.63
N VAL A 205 -18.68 -7.56 5.86
CA VAL A 205 -18.73 -6.53 4.83
C VAL A 205 -17.44 -5.72 4.87
N MET A 206 -16.95 -5.42 3.69
CA MET A 206 -15.80 -4.57 3.49
C MET A 206 -16.20 -3.27 2.80
N LEU A 207 -15.69 -2.15 3.34
CA LEU A 207 -15.90 -0.82 2.77
C LEU A 207 -14.60 -0.29 2.18
N HIS A 208 -14.70 0.30 1.00
CA HIS A 208 -13.59 1.02 0.40
C HIS A 208 -14.05 2.29 -0.30
N SER A 209 -13.16 3.27 -0.42
CA SER A 209 -13.38 4.44 -1.25
C SER A 209 -13.18 4.12 -2.74
N SER A 210 -13.62 5.02 -3.63
CA SER A 210 -13.40 4.85 -5.07
C SER A 210 -11.90 4.84 -5.40
N PRO A 211 -11.40 3.89 -6.22
CA PRO A 211 -9.97 3.79 -6.51
C PRO A 211 -9.49 4.97 -7.35
N VAL A 212 -8.21 5.32 -7.20
CA VAL A 212 -7.52 6.33 -8.02
C VAL A 212 -6.28 5.70 -8.61
N VAL A 213 -6.21 5.64 -9.94
CA VAL A 213 -5.02 5.14 -10.66
C VAL A 213 -3.84 6.09 -10.45
N VAL A 214 -2.68 5.51 -10.13
CA VAL A 214 -1.39 6.19 -9.89
C VAL A 214 -0.30 5.53 -10.74
N ASN A 215 0.87 6.17 -10.86
CA ASN A 215 1.98 5.69 -11.68
C ASN A 215 3.21 5.38 -10.82
N SER A 216 4.08 4.50 -11.33
CA SER A 216 5.40 4.27 -10.73
C SER A 216 6.17 5.58 -10.54
N GLY A 217 6.77 5.75 -9.37
CA GLY A 217 7.46 6.98 -8.97
C GLY A 217 6.58 8.05 -8.34
N ASP A 218 5.24 7.94 -8.38
CA ASP A 218 4.37 8.83 -7.63
C ASP A 218 4.60 8.67 -6.12
N ASN A 219 4.45 9.75 -5.35
CA ASN A 219 4.57 9.71 -3.90
C ASN A 219 3.16 9.74 -3.28
N ILE A 220 2.84 8.73 -2.50
CA ILE A 220 1.53 8.54 -1.89
C ILE A 220 1.62 8.82 -0.40
N LEU A 221 0.78 9.72 0.10
CA LEU A 221 0.54 9.93 1.52
C LEU A 221 -0.71 9.16 1.94
N GLY A 222 -0.53 8.17 2.82
CA GLY A 222 -1.61 7.50 3.54
C GLY A 222 -1.79 8.10 4.93
N THR A 223 -3.04 8.38 5.31
CA THR A 223 -3.38 8.90 6.64
C THR A 223 -4.58 8.18 7.23
N MET A 224 -4.50 7.79 8.49
CA MET A 224 -5.63 7.39 9.32
C MET A 224 -5.70 8.33 10.51
N GLN A 225 -6.82 9.00 10.71
CA GLN A 225 -6.96 10.00 11.76
C GLN A 225 -8.31 9.91 12.46
N SER A 226 -8.27 9.90 13.79
CA SER A 226 -9.44 10.01 14.66
C SER A 226 -10.16 11.35 14.41
N THR A 227 -11.48 11.32 14.32
CA THR A 227 -12.30 12.56 14.22
C THR A 227 -12.65 13.16 15.58
N CYS A 228 -12.26 12.50 16.67
CA CYS A 228 -12.53 12.95 18.02
C CYS A 228 -11.50 13.98 18.49
N GLN A 229 -11.86 14.74 19.53
CA GLN A 229 -10.93 15.69 20.15
C GLN A 229 -9.78 14.97 20.85
N ALA A 230 -8.62 15.63 20.93
CA ALA A 230 -7.47 15.18 21.71
C ALA A 230 -7.89 14.81 23.14
N GLY A 231 -7.40 13.68 23.64
CA GLY A 231 -7.75 13.17 24.96
C GLY A 231 -8.97 12.24 24.98
N THR A 232 -9.61 11.98 23.83
CA THR A 232 -10.69 10.98 23.70
C THR A 232 -10.09 9.58 23.56
N PRO A 233 -10.16 8.69 24.58
CA PRO A 233 -9.38 7.44 24.57
C PRO A 233 -9.86 6.38 23.58
N SER A 234 -11.09 6.50 23.07
CA SER A 234 -11.63 5.67 22.00
C SER A 234 -12.51 6.52 21.10
N CYS A 235 -12.19 6.58 19.81
CA CYS A 235 -12.97 7.31 18.84
C CYS A 235 -13.82 6.38 17.99
N SER A 236 -15.12 6.68 17.89
CA SER A 236 -16.08 5.91 17.09
C SER A 236 -15.96 6.17 15.59
N SER A 237 -15.34 7.27 15.18
CA SER A 237 -15.33 7.73 13.79
C SER A 237 -13.95 8.21 13.34
N TRP A 238 -13.52 7.77 12.16
CA TRP A 238 -12.18 7.94 11.61
C TRP A 238 -12.23 8.45 10.17
N ASN A 239 -11.21 9.19 9.76
CA ASN A 239 -10.96 9.51 8.37
C ASN A 239 -9.76 8.72 7.88
N ILE A 240 -9.93 8.04 6.74
CA ILE A 240 -8.83 7.44 6.00
C ILE A 240 -8.69 8.21 4.69
N THR A 241 -7.50 8.69 4.41
CA THR A 241 -7.18 9.39 3.16
C THR A 241 -5.96 8.75 2.54
N THR A 242 -6.05 8.43 1.25
CA THR A 242 -4.92 8.02 0.43
C THR A 242 -4.76 9.04 -0.69
N LYS A 243 -3.64 9.76 -0.70
CA LYS A 243 -3.40 10.87 -1.61
C LYS A 243 -2.11 10.68 -2.39
N ASP A 244 -2.21 10.74 -3.70
CA ASP A 244 -1.06 10.97 -4.55
C ASP A 244 -0.66 12.45 -4.46
N VAL A 245 0.45 12.74 -3.80
CA VAL A 245 0.94 14.12 -3.64
C VAL A 245 1.65 14.62 -4.89
N THR A 246 2.06 13.73 -5.80
CA THR A 246 2.65 14.09 -7.09
C THR A 246 1.60 14.64 -8.03
N SER A 247 0.49 13.93 -8.22
CA SER A 247 -0.61 14.38 -9.11
C SER A 247 -1.67 15.24 -8.43
N GLY A 248 -1.70 15.24 -7.08
CA GLY A 248 -2.69 15.94 -6.27
C GLY A 248 -4.05 15.21 -6.16
N LYS A 249 -4.21 14.05 -6.79
CA LYS A 249 -5.43 13.22 -6.69
C LYS A 249 -5.50 12.53 -5.33
N SER A 250 -6.71 12.31 -4.84
CA SER A 250 -6.93 11.65 -3.55
C SER A 250 -8.21 10.85 -3.53
N THR A 251 -8.22 9.81 -2.72
CA THR A 251 -9.40 9.04 -2.34
C THR A 251 -9.55 9.04 -0.83
N VAL A 252 -10.79 9.04 -0.35
CA VAL A 252 -11.10 9.26 1.07
C VAL A 252 -12.24 8.36 1.47
N LEU A 253 -12.07 7.68 2.60
CA LEU A 253 -13.12 7.04 3.36
C LEU A 253 -13.38 7.87 4.63
N SER A 254 -14.35 8.78 4.55
CA SER A 254 -14.63 9.76 5.60
C SER A 254 -15.60 9.26 6.65
N GLN A 255 -15.38 9.65 7.91
CA GLN A 255 -16.25 9.34 9.05
C GLN A 255 -16.55 7.85 9.21
N THR A 256 -15.62 6.99 8.82
CA THR A 256 -15.77 5.53 8.91
C THR A 256 -15.76 5.06 10.35
N SER A 257 -16.51 4.00 10.64
CA SER A 257 -16.73 3.53 12.00
C SER A 257 -15.54 2.72 12.53
N SER A 258 -15.16 2.90 13.81
CA SER A 258 -14.24 1.99 14.50
C SER A 258 -14.87 0.65 14.89
N TYR A 259 -16.20 0.56 14.77
CA TYR A 259 -17.02 -0.55 15.23
C TYR A 259 -16.93 -0.84 16.73
N GLY A 260 -16.59 0.18 17.53
CA GLY A 260 -16.42 0.05 18.97
C GLY A 260 -15.05 -0.51 19.38
N GLN A 261 -14.14 -0.66 18.42
CA GLN A 261 -12.78 -1.12 18.68
C GLN A 261 -11.88 -0.03 19.26
N THR A 262 -10.81 -0.48 19.90
CA THR A 262 -9.70 0.34 20.37
C THR A 262 -8.51 0.11 19.45
N PHE A 263 -8.20 1.08 18.59
CA PHE A 263 -7.08 0.95 17.64
C PHE A 263 -5.73 1.13 18.34
N ASN A 264 -5.26 0.09 19.03
CA ASN A 264 -4.01 0.05 19.79
C ASN A 264 -2.95 -0.86 19.15
N TRP A 265 -3.21 -1.42 17.98
CA TRP A 265 -2.22 -2.15 17.19
C TRP A 265 -1.94 -1.38 15.90
N ALA A 266 -0.71 -0.90 15.75
CA ALA A 266 -0.29 -0.16 14.58
C ALA A 266 0.58 -1.04 13.70
N LEU A 267 0.33 -1.01 12.39
CA LEU A 267 1.20 -1.58 11.37
C LEU A 267 1.86 -0.41 10.65
N GLY A 268 3.18 -0.27 10.78
CA GLY A 268 3.90 0.81 10.13
C GLY A 268 4.12 0.56 8.63
N GLY A 269 4.05 -0.69 8.21
CA GLY A 269 4.04 -1.14 6.82
C GLY A 269 3.79 -2.63 6.73
N ALA A 270 2.95 -3.04 5.78
CA ALA A 270 2.63 -4.43 5.50
C ALA A 270 2.67 -4.70 4.00
N LEU A 271 3.13 -5.91 3.65
CA LEU A 271 3.02 -6.50 2.33
C LEU A 271 2.05 -7.68 2.42
N GLU A 272 1.02 -7.59 1.62
CA GLU A 272 0.07 -8.67 1.38
C GLU A 272 0.02 -8.96 -0.11
N ALA A 273 0.05 -10.23 -0.48
CA ALA A 273 0.05 -10.60 -1.88
C ALA A 273 -0.69 -11.90 -2.14
N TYR A 274 -1.26 -11.99 -3.34
CA TYR A 274 -2.05 -13.14 -3.79
C TYR A 274 -1.61 -13.52 -5.19
N GLY A 275 -1.66 -14.83 -5.47
CA GLY A 275 -1.43 -15.32 -6.82
C GLY A 275 0.02 -15.22 -7.29
N ILE A 276 0.99 -15.21 -6.37
CA ILE A 276 2.43 -15.13 -6.69
C ILE A 276 2.90 -16.46 -7.28
N ALA A 277 3.41 -16.42 -8.51
CA ALA A 277 3.99 -17.56 -9.22
C ALA A 277 5.52 -17.51 -9.22
N GLN A 278 6.11 -16.32 -9.19
CA GLN A 278 7.55 -16.10 -9.27
C GLN A 278 7.94 -14.73 -8.68
N CYS A 279 9.22 -14.54 -8.31
CA CYS A 279 9.65 -13.28 -7.69
C CYS A 279 9.58 -12.06 -8.62
N SER A 280 9.56 -12.26 -9.95
CA SER A 280 9.33 -11.18 -10.91
C SER A 280 7.89 -10.65 -10.90
N ASP A 281 6.97 -11.30 -10.17
CA ASP A 281 5.61 -10.83 -9.91
C ASP A 281 5.56 -9.69 -8.89
N PHE A 282 6.66 -9.48 -8.16
CA PHE A 282 6.89 -8.27 -7.37
C PHE A 282 7.59 -7.19 -8.20
N PRO A 283 7.55 -5.93 -7.74
CA PRO A 283 8.29 -4.85 -8.36
C PRO A 283 9.80 -5.15 -8.48
N PRO A 284 10.45 -4.73 -9.58
CA PRO A 284 11.89 -4.97 -9.80
C PRO A 284 12.78 -4.27 -8.75
N ASN A 285 12.25 -3.24 -8.07
CA ASN A 285 12.93 -2.56 -6.97
C ASN A 285 13.26 -3.51 -5.79
N SER A 286 12.61 -4.67 -5.70
CA SER A 286 12.83 -5.70 -4.67
C SER A 286 12.55 -5.27 -3.23
N SER A 287 12.18 -4.01 -3.02
CA SER A 287 11.74 -3.46 -1.75
C SER A 287 10.84 -2.24 -1.94
N THR A 288 10.05 -1.93 -0.91
CA THR A 288 9.20 -0.75 -0.83
C THR A 288 9.39 -0.09 0.53
N THR A 289 9.58 1.22 0.55
CA THR A 289 9.79 1.98 1.78
C THR A 289 8.59 2.86 2.13
N PHE A 290 8.09 2.68 3.34
CA PHE A 290 7.24 3.63 4.06
C PHE A 290 8.14 4.63 4.79
N SER A 291 8.04 5.90 4.46
CA SER A 291 8.86 7.00 4.98
C SER A 291 8.00 8.05 5.67
N ASN A 292 8.60 8.95 6.44
CA ASN A 292 7.90 9.97 7.23
C ASN A 292 6.79 9.36 8.09
N LEU A 293 7.05 8.16 8.61
CA LEU A 293 6.10 7.42 9.41
C LEU A 293 5.88 8.18 10.72
N MET A 294 4.64 8.54 11.00
CA MET A 294 4.26 9.28 12.21
C MET A 294 3.07 8.59 12.85
N LEU A 295 3.29 8.06 14.05
CA LEU A 295 2.27 7.50 14.92
C LEU A 295 2.01 8.47 16.07
N SER A 296 0.76 8.71 16.43
CA SER A 296 0.41 9.54 17.58
C SER A 296 -0.53 8.84 18.55
N ASP A 297 -0.44 9.20 19.83
CA ASP A 297 -1.43 8.78 20.84
C ASP A 297 -2.80 9.44 20.59
N TYR A 298 -3.79 9.11 21.43
CA TYR A 298 -5.13 9.70 21.39
C TYR A 298 -5.17 11.20 21.82
N ASN A 299 -4.05 11.77 22.27
CA ASN A 299 -3.87 13.21 22.47
C ASN A 299 -3.27 13.90 21.24
N PHE A 300 -3.04 13.16 20.15
CA PHE A 300 -2.32 13.60 18.96
C PHE A 300 -0.87 14.03 19.26
N VAL A 301 -0.26 13.45 20.30
CA VAL A 301 1.16 13.61 20.59
C VAL A 301 1.93 12.50 19.86
N ALA A 302 2.94 12.89 19.09
CA ALA A 302 3.76 11.94 18.35
C ALA A 302 4.47 10.96 19.30
N ILE A 303 4.45 9.69 18.93
CA ILE A 303 5.13 8.59 19.62
C ILE A 303 6.34 8.20 18.76
N SER A 304 7.45 7.84 19.41
CA SER A 304 8.57 7.17 18.75
C SER A 304 8.38 5.65 18.87
N PRO A 305 7.86 4.97 17.84
CA PRO A 305 7.58 3.54 17.90
C PRO A 305 8.87 2.72 17.86
N ASN A 306 8.82 1.55 18.51
CA ASN A 306 9.79 0.46 18.31
C ASN A 306 9.06 -0.66 17.58
N TRP A 307 9.22 -0.72 16.26
CA TRP A 307 8.52 -1.70 15.42
C TRP A 307 9.06 -3.11 15.64
N SER A 308 8.24 -4.10 15.34
CA SER A 308 8.61 -5.51 15.41
C SER A 308 8.21 -6.24 14.15
N LEU A 309 9.21 -6.86 13.53
CA LEU A 309 9.07 -7.67 12.34
C LEU A 309 8.24 -8.92 12.62
N THR A 310 7.27 -9.16 11.75
CA THR A 310 6.65 -10.47 11.57
C THR A 310 6.80 -10.90 10.13
N ASN A 311 7.36 -12.10 9.93
CA ASN A 311 7.49 -12.73 8.63
C ASN A 311 6.73 -14.06 8.62
N ASN A 312 5.68 -14.14 7.81
CA ASN A 312 4.81 -15.30 7.69
C ASN A 312 5.10 -16.13 6.43
N SER A 313 6.15 -15.79 5.68
CA SER A 313 6.43 -16.38 4.38
C SER A 313 6.87 -17.84 4.42
N ALA A 314 7.14 -18.40 5.60
CA ALA A 314 7.69 -19.76 5.76
C ALA A 314 6.84 -20.86 5.10
N GLY A 315 5.54 -20.61 4.84
CA GLY A 315 4.64 -21.52 4.16
C GLY A 315 4.37 -21.22 2.69
N ASP A 316 4.94 -20.16 2.13
CA ASP A 316 4.66 -19.73 0.75
C ASP A 316 5.45 -20.58 -0.26
N SER A 317 4.81 -20.93 -1.37
CA SER A 317 5.42 -21.72 -2.44
C SER A 317 6.55 -20.98 -3.17
N VAL A 318 6.54 -19.64 -3.12
CA VAL A 318 7.53 -18.77 -3.77
C VAL A 318 8.25 -17.97 -2.69
N GLN A 319 9.56 -18.18 -2.56
CA GLN A 319 10.41 -17.50 -1.58
C GLN A 319 11.23 -16.40 -2.26
N CYS A 320 10.96 -15.15 -1.91
CA CYS A 320 11.63 -13.98 -2.50
C CYS A 320 12.47 -13.20 -1.49
N ASN A 321 13.03 -13.89 -0.49
CA ASN A 321 13.83 -13.28 0.59
C ASN A 321 13.06 -12.20 1.36
N TYR A 322 11.81 -12.52 1.71
CA TYR A 322 10.94 -11.61 2.43
C TYR A 322 11.55 -11.17 3.75
N GLY A 323 11.42 -9.90 4.07
CA GLY A 323 11.93 -9.32 5.32
C GLY A 323 11.56 -7.85 5.42
N ALA A 324 12.08 -7.18 6.44
CA ALA A 324 11.99 -5.73 6.54
C ALA A 324 13.22 -5.14 7.24
N GLN A 325 13.33 -3.81 7.13
CA GLN A 325 14.25 -2.98 7.90
C GLN A 325 13.49 -1.79 8.46
N GLU A 326 13.75 -1.44 9.72
CA GLU A 326 12.95 -0.48 10.46
C GLU A 326 13.77 0.57 11.21
N THR A 327 13.18 1.76 11.29
CA THR A 327 13.46 2.81 12.26
C THR A 327 12.13 3.33 12.80
N ALA A 328 12.14 4.19 13.81
CA ALA A 328 10.91 4.81 14.32
C ALA A 328 10.08 5.51 13.22
N SER A 329 10.74 6.08 12.20
CA SER A 329 10.10 6.93 11.17
C SER A 329 10.12 6.33 9.76
N GLN A 330 10.63 5.10 9.59
CA GLN A 330 10.79 4.47 8.28
C GLN A 330 10.74 2.95 8.39
N ILE A 331 9.99 2.30 7.50
CA ILE A 331 9.96 0.84 7.34
C ILE A 331 10.21 0.52 5.87
N THR A 332 11.13 -0.39 5.60
CA THR A 332 11.40 -0.90 4.25
C THR A 332 11.05 -2.37 4.21
N LEU A 333 10.00 -2.72 3.46
CA LEU A 333 9.61 -4.11 3.21
C LEU A 333 10.45 -4.66 2.06
N ILE A 334 11.00 -5.86 2.24
CA ILE A 334 11.85 -6.57 1.29
C ILE A 334 11.05 -7.74 0.73
N TYR A 335 11.05 -7.88 -0.59
CA TYR A 335 10.35 -8.94 -1.34
C TYR A 335 11.15 -9.39 -2.58
N GLY A 336 12.45 -9.17 -2.54
CA GLY A 336 13.43 -9.65 -3.52
C GLY A 336 14.82 -9.55 -2.90
N GLN A 337 15.84 -9.96 -3.64
CA GLN A 337 17.20 -9.53 -3.30
C GLN A 337 17.30 -8.05 -3.63
N PRO A 338 17.57 -7.15 -2.66
CA PRO A 338 17.88 -5.77 -3.01
C PRO A 338 18.96 -5.82 -4.08
N THR A 339 18.70 -5.23 -5.24
CA THR A 339 19.79 -5.00 -6.19
C THR A 339 20.82 -4.19 -5.43
N ALA A 340 22.01 -4.78 -5.21
CA ALA A 340 23.07 -4.14 -4.45
C ALA A 340 23.20 -2.70 -4.93
N ALA A 341 23.03 -1.74 -4.03
CA ALA A 341 23.14 -0.33 -4.40
C ALA A 341 24.46 -0.14 -5.13
N ALA A 342 24.42 0.57 -6.27
CA ALA A 342 25.62 0.81 -7.05
C ALA A 342 26.70 1.40 -6.13
N PRO A 343 27.93 0.83 -6.08
CA PRO A 343 29.01 1.42 -5.32
C PRO A 343 29.24 2.84 -5.82
N TYR A 344 29.41 3.81 -4.92
CA TYR A 344 29.73 5.20 -5.30
C TYR A 344 31.03 5.66 -4.65
N VAL A 345 31.75 6.58 -5.29
CA VAL A 345 33.01 7.11 -4.75
C VAL A 345 32.72 8.33 -3.90
N THR A 346 33.05 8.27 -2.60
CA THR A 346 32.81 9.37 -1.65
C THR A 346 33.90 10.44 -1.67
N SER A 347 35.15 10.09 -2.00
CA SER A 347 36.23 11.07 -2.17
C SER A 347 37.42 10.49 -2.95
N SER A 348 38.16 11.36 -3.65
CA SER A 348 39.45 11.01 -4.25
C SER A 348 40.46 12.13 -3.99
N LYS A 349 41.72 11.78 -3.72
CA LYS A 349 42.78 12.73 -3.42
C LYS A 349 44.03 12.44 -4.26
N TRP A 350 44.46 13.44 -5.01
CA TRP A 350 45.72 13.38 -5.75
C TRP A 350 46.87 13.82 -4.84
N VAL A 351 47.89 12.98 -4.71
CA VAL A 351 49.13 13.33 -4.00
C VAL A 351 50.23 13.48 -5.03
N TYR A 352 50.89 14.64 -5.06
CA TYR A 352 51.98 14.91 -6.00
C TYR A 352 53.33 14.80 -5.29
N PRO A 353 54.00 13.63 -5.29
CA PRO A 353 55.39 13.56 -4.91
C PRO A 353 56.24 13.41 -6.19
N SER A 354 56.84 14.50 -6.66
CA SER A 354 57.91 14.52 -7.68
C SER A 354 57.48 14.52 -9.17
N PRO A 355 58.28 15.09 -10.11
CA PRO A 355 57.88 15.36 -11.50
C PRO A 355 57.70 14.13 -12.41
N VAL A 356 57.92 12.90 -11.92
CA VAL A 356 58.04 11.69 -12.76
C VAL A 356 57.05 10.59 -12.38
N HIS A 357 56.45 10.66 -11.19
CA HIS A 357 55.50 9.66 -10.70
C HIS A 357 54.34 10.34 -10.00
N HIS A 358 53.13 10.09 -10.49
CA HIS A 358 51.90 10.53 -9.83
C HIS A 358 51.39 9.39 -8.95
N THR A 359 51.19 9.66 -7.65
CA THR A 359 50.53 8.73 -6.73
C THR A 359 49.10 9.21 -6.52
N ILE A 360 48.13 8.36 -6.85
CA ILE A 360 46.71 8.70 -6.67
C ILE A 360 46.19 7.91 -5.49
N GLU A 361 45.72 8.60 -4.45
CA GLU A 361 45.05 7.99 -3.31
C GLU A 361 43.54 8.06 -3.51
N PHE A 362 42.90 6.90 -3.58
CA PHE A 362 41.44 6.81 -3.64
C PHE A 362 40.91 6.41 -2.27
N LYS A 363 39.81 7.06 -1.86
CA LYS A 363 39.01 6.62 -0.71
C LYS A 363 37.61 6.28 -1.21
N ILE A 364 37.38 5.00 -1.45
CA ILE A 364 36.09 4.49 -1.92
C ILE A 364 35.34 3.98 -0.70
N THR A 365 34.10 4.45 -0.51
CA THR A 365 33.17 3.89 0.45
C THR A 365 32.10 3.15 -0.33
N VAL A 366 32.09 1.83 -0.24
CA VAL A 366 31.03 1.04 -0.88
C VAL A 366 29.89 0.89 0.10
N ALA A 367 28.79 1.60 -0.18
CA ALA A 367 27.53 1.43 0.52
C ALA A 367 26.75 0.29 -0.16
N ASP A 368 27.04 -0.95 0.20
CA ASP A 368 26.17 -2.08 -0.13
C ASP A 368 25.44 -2.52 1.15
N SER A 369 24.14 -2.75 1.03
CA SER A 369 23.24 -3.21 2.09
C SER A 369 23.48 -4.66 2.52
N THR A 370 24.44 -5.37 1.94
CA THR A 370 24.75 -6.76 2.27
C THR A 370 26.02 -6.87 3.14
N PRO A 371 25.91 -6.99 4.48
CA PRO A 371 27.06 -7.17 5.35
C PRO A 371 27.90 -8.39 4.92
N GLY A 372 29.20 -8.17 4.69
CA GLY A 372 30.13 -9.24 4.32
C GLY A 372 30.26 -9.54 2.82
N ALA A 373 29.58 -8.82 1.92
CA ALA A 373 29.80 -8.96 0.49
C ALA A 373 31.26 -8.64 0.11
N VAL A 374 31.91 -9.50 -0.67
CA VAL A 374 33.28 -9.29 -1.18
C VAL A 374 33.21 -8.49 -2.48
N ILE A 375 33.79 -7.30 -2.46
CA ILE A 375 33.86 -6.38 -3.59
C ILE A 375 35.25 -6.49 -4.21
N THR A 376 35.31 -6.66 -5.52
CA THR A 376 36.57 -6.61 -6.29
C THR A 376 36.74 -5.24 -6.94
N TYR A 377 37.97 -4.73 -6.98
CA TYR A 377 38.29 -3.48 -7.67
C TYR A 377 39.54 -3.64 -8.55
N ILE A 378 39.56 -2.93 -9.67
CA ILE A 378 40.70 -2.87 -10.59
C ILE A 378 40.87 -1.42 -11.07
N PHE A 379 42.11 -0.92 -11.01
CA PHE A 379 42.53 0.36 -11.56
C PHE A 379 43.23 0.15 -12.89
N TYR A 380 42.88 0.96 -13.89
CA TYR A 380 43.48 0.94 -15.22
C TYR A 380 44.10 2.30 -15.57
N ASP A 381 45.22 2.28 -16.29
CA ASP A 381 45.76 3.48 -16.93
C ASP A 381 44.99 3.84 -18.21
N SER A 382 45.34 4.99 -18.80
CA SER A 382 44.77 5.46 -20.08
C SER A 382 44.93 4.48 -21.26
N SER A 383 45.87 3.54 -21.18
CA SER A 383 46.15 2.52 -22.20
C SER A 383 45.46 1.18 -21.89
N GLY A 384 44.71 1.09 -20.80
CA GLY A 384 44.02 -0.13 -20.37
C GLY A 384 44.89 -1.11 -19.59
N ASN A 385 46.09 -0.72 -19.16
CA ASN A 385 46.94 -1.59 -18.33
C ASN A 385 46.44 -1.57 -16.89
N ASN A 386 46.38 -2.74 -16.25
CA ASN A 386 46.04 -2.86 -14.83
C ASN A 386 47.18 -2.25 -13.98
N LEU A 387 46.86 -1.19 -13.25
CA LEU A 387 47.75 -0.50 -12.34
C LEU A 387 47.73 -1.11 -10.94
N ASN A 388 46.56 -1.56 -10.48
CA ASN A 388 46.35 -2.19 -9.18
C ASN A 388 44.99 -2.88 -9.11
N SER A 389 44.87 -3.95 -8.33
CA SER A 389 43.60 -4.64 -8.08
C SER A 389 43.56 -5.23 -6.68
N GLY A 390 42.37 -5.39 -6.11
CA GLY A 390 42.21 -6.01 -4.81
C GLY A 390 40.75 -6.33 -4.46
N THR A 391 40.55 -6.75 -3.21
CA THR A 391 39.22 -7.03 -2.65
C THR A 391 38.98 -6.21 -1.39
N THR A 392 37.71 -5.94 -1.08
CA THR A 392 37.27 -5.39 0.20
C THR A 392 35.92 -6.00 0.59
N THR A 393 35.47 -5.75 1.81
CA THR A 393 34.13 -6.13 2.27
C THR A 393 33.20 -4.92 2.30
N SER A 394 31.89 -5.14 2.20
CA SER A 394 30.87 -4.07 2.36
C SER A 394 31.11 -3.23 3.63
N GLY A 395 30.95 -1.90 3.52
CA GLY A 395 31.26 -0.93 4.59
C GLY A 395 32.76 -0.65 4.80
N GLY A 396 33.63 -1.33 4.05
CA GLY A 396 35.08 -1.11 4.06
C GLY A 396 35.48 0.20 3.40
N THR A 397 36.55 0.81 3.90
CA THR A 397 37.25 1.89 3.21
C THR A 397 38.41 1.28 2.44
N ILE A 398 38.41 1.42 1.11
CA ILE A 398 39.60 1.10 0.32
C ILE A 398 40.52 2.32 0.38
N THR A 399 41.74 2.13 0.88
CA THR A 399 42.85 3.06 0.65
C THR A 399 43.83 2.35 -0.25
N SER A 400 43.95 2.81 -1.49
CA SER A 400 44.85 2.22 -2.47
C SER A 400 45.59 3.31 -3.21
N SER A 401 46.87 3.06 -3.47
CA SER A 401 47.73 3.91 -4.27
C SER A 401 48.03 3.20 -5.59
N ALA A 402 47.76 3.89 -6.70
CA ALA A 402 48.26 3.48 -8.02
C ALA A 402 49.35 4.46 -8.45
N VAL A 403 50.45 3.93 -9.00
CA VAL A 403 51.54 4.73 -9.57
C VAL A 403 51.50 4.52 -11.08
N GLY A 404 51.23 5.60 -11.81
CA GLY A 404 51.17 5.59 -13.26
C GLY A 404 51.77 6.86 -13.85
N THR A 405 52.16 6.80 -15.12
CA THR A 405 52.65 7.95 -15.90
C THR A 405 51.52 8.62 -16.69
N SER A 406 50.29 8.09 -16.63
CA SER A 406 49.14 8.58 -17.40
C SER A 406 48.35 9.68 -16.71
N SER A 407 47.78 10.59 -17.51
CA SER A 407 46.95 11.72 -17.07
C SER A 407 45.51 11.35 -16.69
N SER A 408 45.10 10.09 -16.86
CA SER A 408 43.78 9.57 -16.52
C SER A 408 43.86 8.17 -15.93
N VAL A 409 42.96 7.87 -15.00
CA VAL A 409 42.79 6.53 -14.41
C VAL A 409 41.32 6.16 -14.45
N SER A 410 41.04 4.90 -14.78
CA SER A 410 39.71 4.31 -14.67
C SER A 410 39.66 3.30 -13.54
N LEU A 411 38.56 3.27 -12.80
CA LEU A 411 38.27 2.31 -11.74
C LEU A 411 37.10 1.45 -12.17
N VAL A 412 37.25 0.13 -12.10
CA VAL A 412 36.14 -0.81 -12.24
C VAL A 412 35.87 -1.44 -10.88
N ILE A 413 34.62 -1.36 -10.40
CA ILE A 413 34.16 -2.01 -9.18
C ILE A 413 33.20 -3.13 -9.56
N GLY A 414 33.51 -4.36 -9.14
CA GLY A 414 32.66 -5.53 -9.32
C GLY A 414 31.97 -5.90 -8.01
N ALA A 415 30.63 -5.95 -8.04
CA ALA A 415 29.81 -6.52 -6.96
C ALA A 415 28.77 -7.45 -7.58
N ASN A 416 28.74 -8.72 -7.15
CA ASN A 416 27.72 -9.71 -7.54
C ASN A 416 27.43 -9.74 -9.06
N ALA A 417 28.48 -9.89 -9.88
CA ALA A 417 28.43 -9.96 -11.35
C ALA A 417 28.07 -8.65 -12.10
N THR A 418 27.98 -7.51 -11.42
CA THR A 418 27.79 -6.18 -12.04
C THR A 418 29.06 -5.35 -11.94
N ASN A 419 29.52 -4.77 -13.05
CA ASN A 419 30.73 -3.95 -13.13
C ASN A 419 30.38 -2.47 -13.29
N TYR A 420 30.93 -1.62 -12.42
CA TYR A 420 30.76 -0.17 -12.45
C TYR A 420 32.07 0.48 -12.84
N LYS A 421 32.07 1.28 -13.92
CA LYS A 421 33.27 1.98 -14.41
C LYS A 421 33.22 3.46 -14.06
N PHE A 422 34.24 3.94 -13.36
CA PHE A 422 34.48 5.35 -13.07
C PHE A 422 35.69 5.81 -13.85
N SER A 423 35.63 7.00 -14.46
CA SER A 423 36.76 7.58 -15.18
C SER A 423 36.97 9.03 -14.72
N GLY A 424 38.22 9.43 -14.56
CA GLY A 424 38.54 10.79 -14.12
C GLY A 424 39.85 11.33 -14.70
N TYR A 425 39.91 12.65 -14.78
CA TYR A 425 41.10 13.42 -15.12
C TYR A 425 41.52 14.24 -13.91
N SER A 426 42.80 14.62 -13.84
CA SER A 426 43.39 15.45 -12.77
C SER A 426 42.40 16.44 -12.15
N GLY A 427 42.02 16.19 -10.88
CA GLY A 427 41.18 17.07 -10.09
C GLY A 427 39.67 16.81 -10.06
N MET A 428 39.08 16.01 -10.96
CA MET A 428 37.65 15.64 -10.91
C MET A 428 37.39 14.25 -11.54
N MET A 429 36.82 13.31 -10.75
CA MET A 429 36.20 12.10 -11.32
C MET A 429 34.75 12.43 -11.70
N GLN A 430 34.39 12.21 -12.96
CA GLN A 430 33.00 12.30 -13.41
C GLN A 430 32.42 10.90 -13.53
N TYR A 431 31.23 10.72 -12.96
CA TYR A 431 30.48 9.49 -13.11
C TYR A 431 30.01 9.33 -14.56
N SER A 432 30.28 8.19 -15.18
CA SER A 432 29.68 7.82 -16.45
C SER A 432 29.29 6.35 -16.38
N GLU A 433 27.99 6.06 -16.33
CA GLU A 433 27.51 4.68 -16.49
C GLU A 433 27.83 4.18 -17.89
N SER A 434 28.71 3.20 -17.98
CA SER A 434 28.78 2.33 -19.15
C SER A 434 28.44 0.92 -18.68
N ASN A 435 27.20 0.50 -18.91
CA ASN A 435 26.73 -0.85 -18.64
C ASN A 435 27.29 -1.78 -19.73
N THR A 436 28.59 -2.07 -19.66
CA THR A 436 29.25 -3.03 -20.55
C THR A 436 29.61 -4.26 -19.73
N GLN A 437 28.86 -5.34 -19.95
CA GLN A 437 29.36 -6.68 -19.65
C GLN A 437 30.65 -6.88 -20.44
N MET A 438 31.79 -6.91 -19.77
CA MET A 438 33.00 -7.41 -20.39
C MET A 438 32.86 -8.93 -20.46
N GLY A 439 32.81 -9.46 -21.69
CA GLY A 439 32.91 -10.90 -21.92
C GLY A 439 34.22 -11.44 -21.35
N ASN A 440 34.13 -12.66 -20.82
CA ASN A 440 35.16 -13.46 -20.14
C ASN A 440 36.62 -13.22 -20.55
#